data_AF-A0A528XI96-F1
#
_entry.id   AF-A0A528XI96-F1
#
_cell.length_a   1.000
_cell.length_b   1.000
_cell.length_c   1.000
_cell.angle_alpha   90.00
_cell.angle_beta   90.00
_cell.angle_gamma   90.00
#
_symmetry.space_group_name_H-M   'P 1'
#
loop_
_entity.id
_entity.type
_entity.pdbx_description
1 polymer ?
#
loop_
_entity_poly.entity_id
_entity_poly.type
_entity_poly.pdbx_seq_one_letter_code
_entity_poly.pdbx_strand_id
1 'polypeptide(L)' 'IENEVAYHSQVNGALETLLIPSASNAELKSLLETGLKIFQGHEQHAEHIAGSLK' A
#
# COMPACT_ATOMS: atom_id res chain seq x y z
N ILE A 1 -15.45 -2.75 -3.24
CA ILE A 1 -14.68 -2.08 -2.16
C ILE A 1 -13.94 -3.11 -1.32
N GLU A 2 -14.55 -4.20 -0.84
CA GLU A 2 -13.80 -5.25 -0.10
C GLU A 2 -12.58 -5.79 -0.87
N ASN A 3 -12.74 -6.08 -2.16
CA ASN A 3 -11.62 -6.48 -3.03
C ASN A 3 -10.54 -5.40 -3.17
N GLU A 4 -10.90 -4.12 -3.09
CA GLU A 4 -9.98 -3.00 -3.21
C GLU A 4 -9.16 -2.81 -1.92
N VAL A 5 -9.81 -2.93 -0.76
CA VAL A 5 -9.13 -2.98 0.55
C VAL A 5 -8.16 -4.16 0.58
N ALA A 6 -8.60 -5.36 0.21
CA ALA A 6 -7.75 -6.55 0.21
C ALA A 6 -6.56 -6.41 -0.75
N TYR A 7 -6.77 -5.86 -1.94
CA TYR A 7 -5.70 -5.58 -2.90
C TYR A 7 -4.66 -4.60 -2.34
N HIS A 8 -5.10 -3.46 -1.79
CA HIS A 8 -4.18 -2.48 -1.24
C HIS A 8 -3.42 -3.01 -0.02
N SER A 9 -4.07 -3.76 0.85
CA SER A 9 -3.43 -4.44 1.98
C SER A 9 -2.32 -5.40 1.52
N GLN A 10 -2.58 -6.19 0.48
CA GLN A 10 -1.59 -7.11 -0.09
C GLN A 10 -0.41 -6.36 -0.73
N VAL A 11 -0.67 -5.27 -1.45
CA VAL A 11 0.38 -4.43 -2.05
C VAL A 11 1.23 -3.75 -0.97
N ASN A 12 0.61 -3.19 0.06
CA ASN A 12 1.31 -2.57 1.20
C ASN A 12 2.20 -3.59 1.90
N GLY A 13 1.68 -4.79 2.19
CA GLY A 13 2.46 -5.87 2.77
C GLY A 13 3.66 -6.28 1.91
N ALA A 14 3.50 -6.40 0.59
CA ALA A 14 4.61 -6.72 -0.32
C ALA A 14 5.67 -5.61 -0.38
N LEU A 15 5.26 -4.35 -0.35
CA LEU A 15 6.18 -3.20 -0.31
C LEU A 15 6.99 -3.20 1.00
N GLU A 16 6.33 -3.31 2.14
CA GLU A 16 6.95 -3.22 3.46
C GLU A 16 7.88 -4.40 3.77
N THR A 17 7.46 -5.62 3.44
CA THR A 17 8.12 -6.82 3.95
C THR A 17 9.11 -7.44 2.97
N LEU A 18 9.01 -7.14 1.67
CA LEU A 18 9.83 -7.75 0.64
C LEU A 18 10.55 -6.72 -0.21
N LEU A 19 9.81 -5.82 -0.88
CA LEU A 19 10.39 -4.99 -1.94
C LEU A 19 11.30 -3.87 -1.39
N ILE A 20 10.83 -3.09 -0.41
CA ILE A 20 11.63 -2.01 0.20
C ILE A 20 12.88 -2.56 0.91
N PRO A 21 12.80 -3.64 1.71
CA PRO A 21 13.99 -4.25 2.32
C PRO A 21 15.00 -4.81 1.30
N SER A 22 14.52 -5.31 0.15
CA SER A 22 15.35 -5.91 -0.88
C SER A 22 15.94 -4.90 -1.87
N ALA A 23 15.50 -3.64 -1.84
CA ALA A 23 15.95 -2.61 -2.76
C ALA A 23 17.34 -2.06 -2.38
N SER A 24 18.37 -2.46 -3.13
CA SER A 24 19.75 -1.97 -2.95
C SER A 24 20.00 -0.62 -3.63
N ASN A 25 19.23 -0.27 -4.66
CA ASN A 25 19.32 1.03 -5.31
C ASN A 25 18.56 2.08 -4.49
N ALA A 26 19.24 3.15 -4.08
CA ALA A 26 18.68 4.15 -3.18
C ALA A 26 17.50 4.92 -3.78
N GLU A 27 17.54 5.23 -5.09
CA GLU A 27 16.45 5.94 -5.78
C GLU A 27 15.21 5.05 -5.89
N LEU A 28 15.39 3.77 -6.26
CA LEU A 28 14.31 2.80 -6.28
C LEU A 28 13.70 2.60 -4.90
N LYS A 29 14.53 2.48 -3.85
CA LYS A 29 14.04 2.33 -2.49
C LYS A 29 13.19 3.52 -2.07
N SER A 30 13.67 4.74 -2.31
CA SER A 30 12.93 5.98 -2.04
C SER A 30 11.61 6.05 -2.83
N LEU A 31 11.62 5.61 -4.08
CA LEU A 31 10.41 5.52 -4.91
C LEU A 31 9.39 4.54 -4.31
N LEU A 32 9.84 3.36 -3.87
CA LEU A 32 8.97 2.35 -3.25
C LEU A 32 8.41 2.84 -1.90
N GLU A 33 9.21 3.52 -1.08
CA GLU A 33 8.76 4.14 0.18
C GLU A 33 7.72 5.25 -0.06
N THR A 34 7.90 6.03 -1.14
CA THR A 34 6.90 7.03 -1.56
C THR A 34 5.63 6.35 -2.04
N GLY A 35 5.74 5.30 -2.86
CA GLY A 35 4.62 4.52 -3.35
C GLY A 35 3.82 3.87 -2.21
N LEU A 36 4.50 3.32 -1.19
CA LEU A 36 3.87 2.75 -0.01
C LEU A 36 2.93 3.76 0.67
N LYS A 37 3.38 4.99 0.90
CA LYS A 37 2.56 6.04 1.52
C LYS A 37 1.29 6.35 0.70
N ILE A 38 1.41 6.34 -0.63
CA ILE A 38 0.26 6.57 -1.53
C ILE A 38 -0.74 5.41 -1.42
N PHE A 39 -0.25 4.16 -1.45
CA PHE A 39 -1.11 2.99 -1.34
C PHE A 39 -1.77 2.85 0.04
N GLN A 40 -1.09 3.23 1.13
CA GLN A 40 -1.69 3.34 2.46
C GLN A 40 -2.83 4.37 2.49
N GLY A 41 -2.66 5.53 1.83
CA GLY A 41 -3.73 6.51 1.70
C GLY A 41 -4.94 5.99 0.91
N HIS A 42 -4.70 5.24 -0.17
CA HIS A 42 -5.77 4.59 -0.93
C HIS A 42 -6.48 3.48 -0.12
N GLU A 43 -5.75 2.67 0.64
CA GLU A 43 -6.34 1.67 1.54
C GLU A 43 -7.27 2.32 2.57
N GLN A 44 -6.80 3.35 3.26
CA GLN A 44 -7.60 4.10 4.24
C GLN A 44 -8.87 4.69 3.63
N HIS A 45 -8.77 5.22 2.41
CA HIS A 45 -9.95 5.72 1.70
C HIS A 45 -10.93 4.58 1.37
N ALA A 46 -10.44 3.46 0.84
CA ALA A 46 -11.27 2.30 0.54
C ALA A 46 -11.95 1.72 1.80
N GLU A 47 -11.23 1.64 2.92
CA GLU A 47 -11.78 1.22 4.22
C GLU A 47 -12.87 2.17 4.72
N HIS A 48 -12.66 3.48 4.59
CA HIS A 48 -13.66 4.49 4.96
C HIS A 48 -14.94 4.33 4.13
N ILE A 49 -14.82 4.18 2.80
CA ILE A 49 -15.97 3.93 1.94
C ILE A 49 -16.64 2.60 2.31
N ALA A 50 -15.88 1.54 2.59
CA ALA A 50 -16.43 0.26 3.03
C ALA A 50 -17.28 0.40 4.30
N GLY A 51 -16.79 1.19 5.27
CA GLY A 51 -17.50 1.49 6.51
C GLY A 51 -18.78 2.29 6.30
N SER A 52 -18.79 3.23 5.34
CA SER A 52 -19.97 4.05 5.03
C SER A 52 -21.10 3.31 4.30
N LEU A 53 -20.82 2.15 3.72
CA LEU A 53 -21.78 1.34 2.97
C LEU A 53 -22.40 0.19 3.80
N LYS A 54 -21.98 0.05 5.06
CA LYS A 54 -22.55 -0.88 6.05
C LYS A 54 -23.75 -0.27 6.75
#